data_AF-A0A562QEI4-F1
#
_entry.id   AF-A0A562QEI4-F1
#
_cell.length_a   1.000
_cell.length_b   1.000
_cell.length_c   1.000
_cell.angle_alpha   90.00
_cell.angle_beta   90.00
_cell.angle_gamma   90.00
#
_symmetry.space_group_name_H-M   'P 1'
#
loop_
_entity.id
_entity.type
_entity.pdbx_description
1 polymer ?
#
loop_
_entity_poly.entity_id
_entity_poly.type
_entity_poly.pdbx_seq_one_letter_code
_entity_poly.pdbx_strand_id
1 'polypeptide(L)' 'MKQYSVAPNADASRWIVKIEDVAPEESYPTKDAAINAALDIAKANNPSKVLILDKEHNVIEEKSF' A
#
# COMPACT_ATOMS: atom_id res chain seq x y z
N MET A 1 -11.18 -10.26 3.70
CA MET A 1 -9.91 -10.13 2.96
C MET A 1 -9.33 -8.78 3.31
N LYS A 2 -8.10 -8.70 3.81
CA LYS A 2 -7.50 -7.39 4.11
C LYS A 2 -7.02 -6.74 2.82
N GLN A 3 -7.35 -5.47 2.62
CA GLN A 3 -6.92 -4.69 1.47
C GLN A 3 -5.92 -3.61 1.91
N TYR A 4 -4.77 -3.60 1.26
CA TYR A 4 -3.67 -2.67 1.46
C TYR A 4 -3.55 -1.81 0.21
N SER A 5 -3.53 -0.50 0.35
CA SER A 5 -3.43 0.46 -0.74
C SER A 5 -2.18 1.32 -0.54
N VAL A 6 -1.30 1.33 -1.53
CA VAL A 6 -0.02 2.04 -1.49
C VAL A 6 -0.08 3.18 -2.50
N ALA A 7 -0.16 4.42 -2.01
CA ALA A 7 -0.29 5.61 -2.85
C ALA A 7 0.74 6.67 -2.45
N PRO A 8 1.27 7.47 -3.37
CA PRO A 8 2.10 8.62 -3.01
C PRO A 8 1.25 9.70 -2.32
N ASN A 9 1.87 10.48 -1.43
CA ASN A 9 1.29 11.70 -0.86
C ASN A 9 1.06 12.76 -1.97
N ALA A 10 0.25 13.79 -1.69
CA ALA A 10 -0.03 14.93 -2.57
C ALA A 10 1.24 15.57 -3.16
N ASP A 11 2.32 15.66 -2.37
CA ASP A 11 3.62 16.21 -2.81
C ASP A 11 4.55 15.16 -3.46
N ALA A 12 4.07 13.93 -3.71
CA ALA A 12 4.83 12.78 -4.22
C ALA A 12 6.15 12.46 -3.48
N SER A 13 6.36 13.06 -2.31
CA SER A 13 7.60 13.00 -1.54
C SER A 13 7.65 11.81 -0.58
N ARG A 14 6.50 11.18 -0.32
CA ARG A 14 6.33 10.02 0.56
C ARG A 14 5.27 9.11 0.01
N TRP A 15 5.31 7.85 0.42
CA TRP A 15 4.37 6.82 0.04
C TRP A 15 3.59 6.36 1.25
N ILE A 16 2.27 6.44 1.17
CA ILE A 16 1.33 6.14 2.23
C ILE A 16 0.78 4.75 1.98
N VAL A 17 0.91 3.88 2.96
CA VAL A 17 0.27 2.56 3.02
C VAL A 17 -1.00 2.71 3.86
N LYS A 18 -2.14 2.50 3.23
CA LYS A 18 -3.47 2.55 3.83
C LYS A 18 -4.04 1.15 3.93
N ILE A 19 -4.54 0.79 5.10
CA ILE A 19 -5.18 -0.52 5.33
C ILE A 19 -6.67 -0.24 5.52
N GLU A 20 -7.53 -0.83 4.69
CA GLU A 20 -8.99 -0.56 4.77
C GLU A 20 -9.63 -1.00 6.09
N ASP A 21 -8.99 -1.90 6.82
CA ASP A 21 -9.54 -2.54 8.01
C ASP A 21 -8.82 -2.12 9.31
N VAL A 22 -7.79 -1.27 9.23
CA VAL A 22 -7.03 -0.79 10.40
C VAL A 22 -6.47 0.61 10.12
N ALA A 23 -6.76 1.57 10.99
CA ALA A 23 -6.16 2.91 10.92
C ALA A 23 -4.79 2.92 11.59
N PRO A 24 -3.73 2.56 10.85
CA PRO A 24 -2.63 3.50 10.71
C PRO A 24 -2.26 3.71 9.24
N GLU A 25 -2.09 4.97 8.87
CA GLU A 25 -1.47 5.35 7.61
C GLU A 25 0.05 5.36 7.83
N GLU A 26 0.74 4.30 7.42
CA GLU A 26 2.19 4.28 7.48
C GLU A 26 2.76 5.02 6.27
N SER A 27 3.56 6.06 6.53
CA SER A 27 4.24 6.82 5.48
C SER A 27 5.70 6.42 5.38
N TYR A 28 6.12 6.00 4.21
CA TYR A 28 7.49 5.64 3.89
C TYR A 28 8.12 6.71 2.98
N PRO A 29 9.45 6.93 3.08
CA PRO A 29 10.14 7.91 2.24
C PRO A 29 10.26 7.45 0.78
N THR A 30 10.21 6.14 0.51
CA THR A 30 10.39 5.58 -0.83
C THR A 30 9.24 4.64 -1.19
N LYS A 31 8.94 4.56 -2.50
CA LYS A 31 7.95 3.64 -3.07
C LYS A 31 8.24 2.19 -2.67
N ASP A 32 9.49 1.80 -2.83
CA ASP A 32 9.94 0.44 -2.60
C ASP A 32 9.74 0.00 -1.14
N ALA A 33 10.07 0.88 -0.18
CA ALA A 33 9.84 0.60 1.23
C ALA A 33 8.34 0.43 1.56
N ALA A 34 7.48 1.29 1.01
CA ALA A 34 6.03 1.18 1.19
C ALA A 34 5.46 -0.11 0.60
N ILE A 35 5.91 -0.47 -0.62
CA ILE A 35 5.47 -1.70 -1.27
C ILE A 35 5.94 -2.91 -0.48
N ASN A 36 7.21 -2.98 -0.10
CA ASN A 36 7.74 -4.11 0.66
C ASN A 36 7.01 -4.29 2.00
N ALA A 37 6.75 -3.21 2.73
CA ALA A 37 5.96 -3.28 3.95
C ALA A 37 4.54 -3.79 3.70
N ALA A 38 3.84 -3.23 2.70
CA ALA A 38 2.49 -3.68 2.35
C ALA A 38 2.45 -5.17 1.94
N LEU A 39 3.46 -5.64 1.20
CA LEU A 39 3.58 -7.05 0.79
C LEU A 39 3.84 -7.98 1.96
N ASP A 40 4.70 -7.58 2.90
CA ASP A 40 5.03 -8.40 4.07
C ASP A 40 3.80 -8.58 4.97
N ILE A 41 3.08 -7.48 5.23
CA ILE A 41 1.86 -7.50 6.03
C ILE A 41 0.74 -8.28 5.30
N ALA A 42 0.61 -8.10 3.99
CA ALA A 42 -0.38 -8.84 3.19
C ALA A 42 -0.16 -10.35 3.25
N LYS A 43 1.08 -10.81 3.02
CA LYS A 43 1.44 -12.24 3.13
C LYS A 43 1.17 -12.82 4.51
N ALA A 44 1.35 -12.03 5.57
CA ALA A 44 1.05 -12.46 6.93
C ALA A 44 -0.46 -12.55 7.22
N ASN A 45 -1.31 -11.88 6.43
CA ASN A 45 -2.75 -11.70 6.69
C ASN A 45 -3.65 -12.35 5.63
N ASN A 46 -3.31 -13.55 5.17
CA ASN A 46 -4.10 -14.27 4.17
C ASN A 46 -5.54 -14.58 4.65
N PRO A 47 -6.56 -14.40 3.79
CA PRO A 47 -6.48 -13.89 2.41
C PRO A 47 -6.42 -12.35 2.35
N SER A 48 -5.54 -11.81 1.51
CA SER A 48 -5.31 -10.36 1.39
C SER A 48 -4.98 -9.88 -0.02
N LYS A 49 -5.00 -8.54 -0.21
CA LYS A 49 -4.69 -7.89 -1.48
C LYS A 49 -3.92 -6.59 -1.26
N VAL A 50 -2.90 -6.36 -2.07
CA VAL A 50 -2.13 -5.11 -2.17
C VAL A 50 -2.48 -4.43 -3.49
N LEU A 51 -2.86 -3.17 -3.43
CA LEU A 51 -3.11 -2.27 -4.54
C LEU A 51 -2.03 -1.20 -4.53
N ILE A 52 -1.32 -1.05 -5.64
CA ILE A 52 -0.31 -0.03 -5.81
C ILE A 52 -0.91 1.02 -6.72
N LEU A 53 -1.06 2.24 -6.19
CA LEU A 53 -1.65 3.38 -6.86
C LEU A 53 -0.57 4.38 -7.26
N ASP A 54 -0.81 5.11 -8.35
CA ASP A 54 0.00 6.23 -8.79
C ASP A 54 -0.49 7.57 -8.17
N LYS A 55 0.19 8.68 -8.49
CA LYS A 55 -0.18 10.05 -8.05
C LYS A 55 -1.59 10.48 -8.46
N GLU A 56 -2.13 9.91 -9.53
CA GLU A 56 -3.49 10.17 -10.00
C GLU A 56 -4.49 9.17 -9.39
N HIS A 57 -4.09 8.41 -8.36
CA HIS A 57 -4.85 7.33 -7.74
C HIS A 57 -5.28 6.22 -8.73
N ASN A 58 -4.52 6.04 -9.81
CA ASN A 58 -4.76 4.92 -10.72
C ASN A 58 -4.03 3.68 -10.20
N VAL A 59 -4.72 2.53 -10.20
CA VAL A 59 -4.10 1.25 -9.86
C VAL A 59 -3.14 0.87 -10.97
N ILE A 60 -1.84 0.93 -10.68
CA ILE A 60 -0.79 0.51 -11.60
C ILE A 60 -0.47 -0.97 -11.46
N GLU A 61 -0.66 -1.52 -10.26
CA GLU A 61 -0.38 -2.92 -9.98
C GLU A 61 -1.25 -3.42 -8.82
N GLU A 62 -1.67 -4.68 -8.92
CA GLU A 62 -2.37 -5.38 -7.84
C GLU A 62 -1.71 -6.74 -7.59
N LYS A 63 -1.62 -7.13 -6.32
CA LYS A 63 -1.11 -8.43 -5.89
C LYS A 63 -2.05 -9.02 -4.84
N SER A 64 -2.52 -10.24 -5.10
CA SER A 64 -3.31 -11.02 -4.16
C SER A 64 -2.44 -12.07 -3.47
N PHE A 65 -2.72 -12.31 -2.19
CA PHE A 65 -2.06 -13.30 -1.36
C PHE A 65 -3.08 -14.20 -0.67
#